data_AF-A0A2D4H749-F1
#
_entry.id   AF-A0A2D4H749-F1
#
_cell.length_a   1.000
_cell.length_b   1.000
_cell.length_c   1.000
_cell.angle_alpha   90.00
_cell.angle_beta   90.00
_cell.angle_gamma   90.00
#
_symmetry.space_group_name_H-M   'P 1'
#
loop_
_entity.id
_entity.type
_entity.pdbx_description
1 polymer ?
#
loop_
_entity_poly.entity_id
_entity_poly.type
_entity_poly.pdbx_seq_one_letter_code
_entity_poly.pdbx_strand_id
1 'polypeptide(L)'
;MLTYLPPSCIATALPVLEAVTGLAVEFPRLMVLGDFNLPSLGESSDAAQEFMASMTTMDLTQVVQGPTHRGGHMLDLVFLSGQWRHDLDLRCIVNSPLS
;
A
#
# COMPACT_ATOMS: atom_id res chain seq x y z
N MET A 1 2.82 10.10 1.72
CA MET A 1 3.57 9.83 0.49
C MET A 1 2.61 9.33 -0.57
N LEU A 2 2.57 10.00 -1.72
CA LEU A 2 1.83 9.54 -2.90
C LEU A 2 2.81 8.77 -3.80
N THR A 3 2.45 7.56 -4.19
CA THR A 3 3.33 6.63 -4.92
C THR A 3 2.68 6.18 -6.22
N TYR A 4 3.50 5.96 -7.25
CA TYR A 4 3.09 5.26 -8.45
C TYR A 4 4.18 4.25 -8.81
N LEU A 5 3.81 2.97 -8.92
CA LEU A 5 4.69 1.95 -9.47
C LEU A 5 4.18 1.59 -10.87
N PRO A 6 5.05 1.64 -11.90
CA PRO A 6 4.65 1.21 -13.24
C PRO A 6 4.34 -0.29 -13.27
N PRO A 7 3.38 -0.74 -14.10
CA PRO A 7 3.01 -2.14 -14.20
C PRO A 7 4.20 -3.02 -14.62
N SER A 8 4.23 -4.24 -14.09
CA SER A 8 5.23 -5.28 -14.39
C SER A 8 6.68 -4.94 -14.01
N CYS A 9 6.94 -3.90 -13.20
CA CYS A 9 8.30 -3.47 -12.86
C CYS A 9 8.57 -3.49 -11.34
N ILE A 10 8.66 -4.69 -10.74
CA ILE A 10 8.97 -4.88 -9.31
C ILE A 10 10.27 -4.20 -8.87
N ALA A 11 11.25 -4.04 -9.77
CA ALA A 11 12.50 -3.34 -9.46
C ALA A 11 12.29 -1.91 -8.97
N THR A 12 11.17 -1.28 -9.31
CA THR A 12 10.81 0.07 -8.83
C THR A 12 10.25 0.10 -7.41
N ALA A 13 9.93 -1.06 -6.83
CA ALA A 13 9.40 -1.15 -5.48
C ALA A 13 10.48 -0.96 -4.40
N LEU A 14 11.73 -1.35 -4.66
CA LEU A 14 12.82 -1.23 -3.68
C LEU A 14 13.12 0.22 -3.29
N PRO A 15 13.29 1.18 -4.23
CA PRO A 15 13.44 2.59 -3.87
C PRO A 15 12.27 3.16 -3.08
N VAL A 16 11.05 2.66 -3.31
CA VAL A 16 9.87 3.04 -2.53
C VAL A 16 9.99 2.53 -1.10
N LEU A 17 10.40 1.27 -0.90
CA LEU A 17 10.59 0.71 0.44
C LEU A 17 11.68 1.47 1.22
N GLU A 18 12.79 1.83 0.56
CA GLU A 18 13.85 2.63 1.18
C GLU A 18 13.34 4.02 1.62
N ALA A 19 12.61 4.71 0.72
CA ALA A 19 12.02 6.01 1.04
C ALA A 19 11.01 5.89 2.20
N VAL A 20 10.14 4.88 2.16
CA VAL A 20 9.13 4.65 3.21
C VAL A 20 9.80 4.34 4.55
N THR A 21 10.90 3.59 4.56
CA THR A 21 11.65 3.28 5.79
C THR A 21 12.13 4.57 6.47
N GLY A 22 12.76 5.48 5.72
CA GLY A 22 13.23 6.75 6.27
C GLY A 22 12.08 7.62 6.77
N LEU A 23 10.99 7.69 5.99
CA LEU A 23 9.81 8.46 6.36
C LEU A 23 9.07 7.89 7.57
N ALA A 24 9.03 6.57 7.75
CA ALA A 24 8.35 5.94 8.87
C ALA A 24 9.02 6.28 10.22
N VAL A 25 10.35 6.45 10.21
CA VAL A 25 11.11 6.89 11.39
C VAL A 25 10.87 8.37 11.70
N GLU A 26 10.81 9.21 10.66
CA GLU A 26 10.65 10.66 10.82
C GLU A 26 9.21 11.07 11.12
N PHE A 27 8.22 10.36 10.57
CA PHE A 27 6.81 10.74 10.62
C PHE A 27 5.96 9.66 11.32
N PRO A 28 5.67 9.82 12.63
CA PRO A 28 4.82 8.90 13.39
C PRO A 28 3.42 8.71 12.81
N ARG A 29 2.94 9.70 12.05
CA ARG A 29 1.68 9.71 11.30
C ARG A 29 1.93 9.66 9.80
N LEU A 30 2.66 8.63 9.33
CA LEU A 30 2.87 8.39 7.92
C LEU A 30 1.64 7.71 7.28
N MET A 31 1.21 8.25 6.15
CA MET A 31 0.27 7.61 5.23
C MET A 31 0.97 7.45 3.88
N VAL A 32 0.97 6.23 3.33
CA VAL A 32 1.47 5.93 1.99
C VAL A 32 0.30 5.47 1.15
N LEU A 33 0.03 6.12 0.03
CA LEU A 33 -1.08 5.79 -0.84
C LEU A 33 -0.68 5.91 -2.30
N GLY A 34 -1.38 5.19 -3.18
CA GLY A 34 -1.14 5.30 -4.61
C GLY A 34 -1.50 4.05 -5.37
N ASP A 35 -1.19 4.06 -6.67
CA ASP A 35 -1.33 2.92 -7.56
C ASP A 35 0.01 2.15 -7.60
N PHE A 36 0.02 0.97 -7.00
CA PHE A 36 1.23 0.16 -6.85
C PHE A 36 1.37 -0.88 -7.96
N ASN A 37 0.36 -1.08 -8.82
CA ASN A 37 0.38 -2.07 -9.90
C ASN A 37 1.03 -3.42 -9.54
N LEU A 38 0.89 -3.88 -8.28
CA LEU A 38 1.50 -5.11 -7.83
C LEU A 38 0.84 -6.30 -8.52
N PRO A 39 1.58 -7.36 -8.85
CA PRO A 39 0.99 -8.61 -9.31
C PRO A 39 -0.08 -9.08 -8.33
N SER A 40 -1.14 -9.69 -8.85
CA SER A 40 -2.35 -10.04 -8.09
C SER A 40 -2.05 -10.62 -6.70
N LEU A 41 -2.58 -9.97 -5.67
CA LEU A 41 -2.44 -10.33 -4.25
C LEU A 41 -3.02 -11.71 -3.84
N GLY A 42 -3.46 -12.54 -4.79
CA GLY A 42 -4.04 -13.87 -4.55
C GLY A 42 -3.31 -15.03 -5.23
N GLU A 43 -2.34 -14.76 -6.11
CA GLU A 43 -1.65 -15.77 -6.92
C GLU A 43 -0.17 -15.77 -6.54
N SER A 44 0.18 -16.30 -5.36
CA SER A 44 1.56 -16.64 -4.92
C SER A 44 2.71 -15.87 -5.58
N SER A 45 2.61 -14.54 -5.66
CA SER A 45 3.65 -13.71 -6.25
C SER A 45 4.56 -13.31 -5.11
N ASP A 46 5.69 -13.99 -5.00
CA ASP A 46 6.67 -13.80 -3.92
C ASP A 46 6.97 -12.33 -3.67
N ALA A 47 7.07 -11.52 -4.75
CA ALA A 47 7.38 -10.11 -4.68
C ALA A 47 6.25 -9.24 -4.09
N ALA A 48 4.98 -9.49 -4.43
CA ALA A 48 3.86 -8.74 -3.88
C ALA A 48 3.73 -9.04 -2.37
N GLN A 49 3.91 -10.30 -1.98
CA GLN A 49 3.89 -10.71 -0.59
C GLN A 49 5.08 -10.13 0.20
N GLU A 50 6.29 -10.13 -0.38
CA GLU A 50 7.47 -9.53 0.24
C GLU A 50 7.34 -8.01 0.40
N PHE A 51 6.75 -7.33 -0.58
CA PHE A 51 6.44 -5.90 -0.46
C PHE A 51 5.48 -5.63 0.70
N MET A 52 4.40 -6.41 0.80
CA MET A 52 3.43 -6.32 1.90
C MET A 52 4.06 -6.63 3.27
N ALA A 53 4.93 -7.64 3.33
CA ALA A 53 5.66 -8.01 4.55
C ALA A 53 6.65 -6.91 4.96
N SER A 54 7.30 -6.27 4.00
CA SER A 54 8.20 -5.14 4.23
C SER A 54 7.46 -3.94 4.81
N MET A 55 6.31 -3.57 4.23
CA MET A 55 5.44 -2.53 4.79
C MET A 55 4.97 -2.86 6.21
N THR A 56 4.58 -4.12 6.45
CA THR A 56 4.15 -4.59 7.78
C THR A 56 5.29 -4.51 8.80
N THR A 57 6.52 -4.82 8.39
CA THR A 57 7.73 -4.71 9.25
C THR A 57 8.02 -3.26 9.64
N MET A 58 7.60 -2.29 8.81
CA MET A 58 7.68 -0.86 9.10
C MET A 58 6.49 -0.33 9.93
N ASP A 59 5.69 -1.23 10.53
CA ASP A 59 4.45 -0.91 11.28
C ASP A 59 3.40 -0.15 10.44
N LEU A 60 3.41 -0.38 9.12
CA LEU A 60 2.42 0.16 8.21
C LEU A 60 1.37 -0.89 7.88
N THR A 61 0.11 -0.55 8.18
CA THR A 61 -1.05 -1.43 7.94
C THR A 61 -1.73 -1.03 6.65
N GLN A 62 -1.91 -1.99 5.74
CA GLN A 62 -2.77 -1.82 4.57
C GLN A 62 -4.24 -1.76 5.01
N VAL A 63 -5.03 -0.82 4.47
CA VAL A 63 -6.43 -0.64 4.88
C VAL A 63 -7.50 -0.81 3.79
N VAL A 64 -7.14 -1.01 2.52
CA VAL A 64 -8.11 -1.21 1.43
C VAL A 64 -8.59 -2.66 1.41
N GLN A 65 -9.89 -2.90 1.51
CA GLN A 65 -10.49 -4.23 1.71
C GLN A 65 -11.13 -4.86 0.46
N GLY A 66 -10.70 -4.48 -0.74
CA GLY A 66 -11.28 -5.04 -1.97
C GLY A 66 -10.65 -4.53 -3.27
N PRO A 67 -11.14 -5.03 -4.42
CA PRO A 67 -10.63 -4.63 -5.74
C PRO A 67 -10.78 -3.14 -5.99
N THR A 68 -9.69 -2.49 -6.37
CA THR A 68 -9.66 -1.06 -6.76
C THR A 68 -9.68 -0.88 -8.27
N HIS A 69 -9.36 -1.93 -9.01
CA HIS A 69 -9.37 -1.96 -10.46
C HIS A 69 -10.55 -2.77 -11.03
N ARG A 70 -11.08 -2.36 -12.20
CA ARG A 70 -12.21 -3.02 -12.88
C ARG A 70 -11.99 -4.51 -13.16
N GLY A 71 -10.74 -4.95 -13.27
CA GLY A 71 -10.38 -6.35 -13.46
C GLY A 71 -10.44 -7.22 -12.20
N GLY A 72 -10.91 -6.71 -11.05
CA GLY A 72 -10.93 -7.46 -9.80
C GLY A 72 -9.59 -7.45 -9.04
N HIS A 73 -8.60 -6.70 -9.53
CA HIS A 73 -7.31 -6.52 -8.87
C HIS A 73 -7.34 -5.37 -7.87
N MET A 74 -6.53 -5.49 -6.82
CA MET A 74 -6.29 -4.45 -5.84
C MET A 74 -4.93 -3.82 -6.13
N LEU A 75 -4.92 -2.75 -6.93
CA LEU A 75 -3.72 -2.07 -7.41
C LEU A 75 -3.47 -0.77 -6.64
N ASP A 76 -4.55 -0.01 -6.40
CA ASP A 76 -4.51 1.09 -5.45
C ASP A 76 -4.47 0.58 -4.02
N LEU A 77 -3.45 1.01 -3.27
CA LEU A 77 -3.26 0.63 -1.86
C LEU A 77 -3.12 1.88 -1.00
N VAL A 78 -3.51 1.73 0.26
CA VAL A 78 -3.28 2.72 1.32
C VAL A 78 -2.69 2.00 2.50
N PHE A 79 -1.55 2.49 2.97
CA PHE A 79 -0.84 2.03 4.14
C PHE A 79 -0.78 3.16 5.19
N LEU A 80 -1.08 2.82 6.44
CA LEU A 80 -1.13 3.77 7.55
C LEU A 80 -0.23 3.29 8.68
N SER A 81 0.53 4.21 9.29
CA SER A 81 1.24 3.94 10.54
C SER A 81 0.28 3.76 11.72
N GLY A 82 0.72 3.05 12.75
CA GLY A 82 -0.10 2.72 13.93
C GLY A 82 -0.78 3.91 14.58
N GLN A 83 -0.18 5.11 14.56
CA GLN A 83 -0.78 6.31 15.19
C GLN A 83 -2.03 6.83 14.46
N TRP A 84 -2.23 6.50 13.18
CA TRP A 84 -3.46 6.87 12.46
C TRP A 84 -4.69 6.07 12.89
N ARG A 85 -4.50 4.91 13.53
CA ARG A 85 -5.61 3.99 13.88
C ARG A 85 -6.60 4.59 14.88
N HIS A 86 -6.20 5.64 15.61
CA HIS A 86 -7.05 6.35 16.56
C HIS A 86 -7.74 7.57 15.95
N ASP A 87 -7.17 8.13 14.86
CA ASP A 87 -7.62 9.38 14.26
C ASP A 87 -8.54 9.15 13.05
N LEU A 88 -8.41 8.01 12.35
CA LEU A 88 -9.21 7.65 11.18
C LEU A 88 -10.17 6.51 11.49
N ASP A 89 -11.46 6.70 11.21
CA ASP A 89 -12.40 5.58 11.18
C ASP A 89 -12.16 4.74 9.91
N LEU A 90 -11.29 3.74 10.05
CA LEU A 90 -10.91 2.84 8.96
C LEU A 90 -12.10 2.05 8.39
N ARG A 91 -13.21 1.94 9.14
CA ARG A 91 -14.44 1.29 8.68
C ARG A 91 -15.16 2.11 7.59
N CYS A 92 -14.82 3.39 7.47
CA CYS A 92 -15.41 4.33 6.52
C CYS A 92 -14.57 4.48 5.23
N ILE A 93 -13.52 3.68 5.03
CA ILE A 93 -12.78 3.68 3.76
C ILE A 93 -13.66 3.02 2.70
N VAL A 94 -14.36 3.86 1.94
CA VAL A 94 -15.21 3.42 0.84
C VAL A 94 -14.37 3.36 -0.44
N ASN A 95 -14.21 2.16 -0.97
CA ASN A 95 -13.69 1.98 -2.32
C ASN A 95 -14.84 2.18 -3.31
N SER A 96 -14.88 3.34 -3.98
CA SER A 96 -15.87 3.65 -5.01
C SER A 96 -15.21 3.63 -6.38
N PRO A 97 -15.76 2.91 -7.37
CA PRO A 97 -15.25 2.97 -8.73
C PRO A 97 -15.38 4.39 -9.26
N LEU A 98 -14.30 4.93 -9.85
CA LEU A 98 -14.38 6.14 -10.64
C LEU A 98 -15.27 5.84 -11.84
N SER A 99 -16.42 6.54 -11.91
CA SER A 99 -17.44 6.37 -12.95
C SER A 99 -16.92 6.72 -14.33
#